data_AF-A0A7Y8FXI0-F1
#
_entry.id   AF-A0A7Y8FXI0-F1
#
_cell.length_a   1.000
_cell.length_b   1.000
_cell.length_c   1.000
_cell.angle_alpha   90.00
_cell.angle_beta   90.00
_cell.angle_gamma   90.00
#
_symmetry.space_group_name_H-M   'P 1'
#
loop_
_entity.id
_entity.type
_entity.pdbx_description
1 polymer ?
#
loop_
_entity_poly.entity_id
_entity_poly.type
_entity_poly.pdbx_seq_one_letter_code
_entity_poly.pdbx_strand_id
1 'polypeptide(L)'
;LAATWLSQRARLEPHMHRLIVACGAGAGLAAVYNVPLGGAVFVLEVLVGAFSWPAAVIALATSAIGASVAWIGLGAESQYAVPHFVLSPALIAWAVVCGPVFGVAAYGFSRFTGAARANAARGWRLPVMSLINFTIIGGLAMLLPQILGNGKGPAQLGFDNELTIGLAAILLLVKVLITASSLRAGAEGGLLTPGLANG
;
A
#
# COMPACT_ATOMS: atom_id res chain seq x y z
N LEU A 1 -2.30 -17.47 3.26
CA LEU A 1 -1.84 -18.66 4.02
C LEU A 1 -2.88 -19.14 5.02
N ALA A 2 -3.25 -18.35 6.04
CA ALA A 2 -4.26 -18.77 7.02
C ALA A 2 -5.65 -19.05 6.41
N ALA A 3 -6.18 -18.12 5.59
CA ALA A 3 -7.47 -18.29 4.92
C ALA A 3 -7.48 -19.51 3.96
N THR A 4 -6.38 -19.72 3.23
CA THR A 4 -6.19 -20.89 2.35
C THR A 4 -6.20 -22.19 3.15
N TRP A 5 -5.46 -22.24 4.27
CA TRP A 5 -5.42 -23.40 5.15
C TRP A 5 -6.80 -23.71 5.75
N LEU A 6 -7.51 -22.69 6.24
CA LEU A 6 -8.88 -22.83 6.74
C LEU A 6 -9.83 -23.36 5.67
N SER A 7 -9.76 -22.79 4.46
CA SER A 7 -10.63 -23.21 3.36
C SER A 7 -10.36 -24.65 2.90
N GLN A 8 -9.10 -25.08 2.88
CA GLN A 8 -8.75 -26.47 2.54
C GLN A 8 -9.23 -27.43 3.63
N ARG A 9 -9.08 -27.06 4.91
CA ARG A 9 -9.54 -27.85 6.04
C ARG A 9 -11.06 -27.99 6.09
N ALA A 10 -11.78 -26.94 5.70
CA ALA A 10 -13.24 -26.93 5.61
C ALA A 10 -13.79 -27.54 4.30
N ARG A 11 -12.93 -28.00 3.38
CA ARG A 11 -13.29 -28.61 2.08
C ARG A 11 -14.30 -27.78 1.29
N LEU A 12 -14.09 -26.47 1.25
CA LEU A 12 -15.01 -25.55 0.58
C LEU A 12 -14.95 -25.68 -0.94
N GLU A 13 -16.09 -25.40 -1.58
CA GLU A 13 -16.17 -25.35 -3.04
C GLU A 13 -15.23 -24.28 -3.62
N PRO A 14 -14.77 -24.44 -4.88
CA PRO A 14 -13.77 -23.54 -5.49
C PRO A 14 -14.18 -22.06 -5.52
N HIS A 15 -15.48 -21.78 -5.60
CA HIS A 15 -16.01 -20.42 -5.58
C HIS A 15 -15.90 -19.79 -4.17
N MET A 16 -16.29 -20.53 -3.13
CA MET A 16 -16.15 -20.10 -1.73
C MET A 16 -14.70 -20.01 -1.29
N HIS A 17 -13.84 -20.94 -1.76
CA HIS A 17 -12.41 -20.89 -1.49
C HIS A 17 -11.79 -19.57 -1.99
N ARG A 18 -12.09 -19.19 -3.24
CA ARG A 18 -11.61 -17.91 -3.80
C ARG A 18 -12.12 -16.71 -3.01
N LEU A 19 -13.41 -16.71 -2.65
CA LEU A 19 -14.00 -15.63 -1.86
C LEU A 19 -13.34 -15.50 -0.49
N ILE A 20 -13.16 -16.59 0.25
CA ILE A 20 -12.56 -16.54 1.60
C ILE A 20 -11.08 -16.14 1.55
N VAL A 21 -10.33 -16.60 0.56
CA VAL A 21 -8.94 -16.17 0.37
C VAL A 21 -8.88 -14.68 0.06
N ALA A 22 -9.78 -14.17 -0.80
CA ALA A 22 -9.87 -12.75 -1.10
C ALA A 22 -10.25 -11.93 0.14
N CYS A 23 -11.31 -12.33 0.86
CA CYS A 23 -11.74 -11.71 2.11
C CYS A 23 -10.64 -11.71 3.18
N GLY A 24 -9.83 -12.78 3.28
CA GLY A 24 -8.68 -12.82 4.17
C GLY A 24 -7.59 -11.80 3.80
N ALA A 25 -7.35 -11.57 2.51
CA ALA A 25 -6.45 -10.52 2.04
C ALA A 25 -7.02 -9.11 2.32
N GLY A 26 -8.33 -8.91 2.10
CA GLY A 26 -9.04 -7.67 2.45
C GLY A 26 -9.03 -7.36 3.93
N ALA A 27 -9.22 -8.38 4.78
CA ALA A 27 -9.13 -8.24 6.23
C ALA A 27 -7.72 -7.84 6.70
N GLY A 28 -6.68 -8.40 6.06
CA GLY A 28 -5.30 -7.95 6.29
C GLY A 28 -5.08 -6.49 5.87
N LEU A 29 -5.62 -6.09 4.71
CA LEU A 29 -5.56 -4.69 4.26
C LEU A 29 -6.26 -3.76 5.25
N ALA A 30 -7.47 -4.11 5.68
CA ALA A 30 -8.24 -3.35 6.66
C ALA A 30 -7.53 -3.25 8.02
N ALA A 31 -6.90 -4.33 8.48
CA ALA A 31 -6.12 -4.35 9.72
C ALA A 31 -4.89 -3.44 9.66
N VAL A 32 -4.16 -3.43 8.54
CA VAL A 32 -2.92 -2.64 8.39
C VAL A 32 -3.20 -1.15 8.22
N TYR A 33 -4.29 -0.79 7.52
CA TYR A 33 -4.58 0.59 7.16
C TYR A 33 -5.75 1.21 7.94
N ASN A 34 -6.42 0.45 8.82
CA ASN A 34 -7.64 0.88 9.50
C ASN A 34 -8.73 1.38 8.53
N VAL A 35 -8.93 0.69 7.40
CA VAL A 35 -9.93 1.05 6.38
C VAL A 35 -10.81 -0.16 6.04
N PRO A 36 -11.80 -0.51 6.89
CA PRO A 36 -12.64 -1.69 6.67
C PRO A 36 -13.47 -1.62 5.38
N LEU A 37 -13.99 -0.43 5.04
CA LEU A 37 -14.72 -0.22 3.78
C LEU A 37 -13.80 -0.38 2.56
N GLY A 38 -12.61 0.22 2.60
CA GLY A 38 -11.60 0.10 1.54
C GLY A 38 -11.11 -1.34 1.36
N GLY A 39 -10.95 -2.08 2.46
CA GLY A 39 -10.68 -3.52 2.44
C GLY A 39 -11.76 -4.31 1.71
N ALA A 40 -13.03 -4.03 2.01
CA ALA A 40 -14.16 -4.70 1.37
C ALA A 40 -14.26 -4.39 -0.12
N VAL A 41 -14.12 -3.12 -0.51
CA VAL A 41 -14.13 -2.70 -1.92
C VAL A 41 -12.96 -3.34 -2.69
N PHE A 42 -11.77 -3.36 -2.10
CA PHE A 42 -10.60 -4.01 -2.69
C PHE A 42 -10.85 -5.51 -2.97
N VAL A 43 -11.54 -6.20 -2.06
CA VAL A 43 -11.92 -7.60 -2.26
C VAL A 43 -12.86 -7.75 -3.45
N LEU A 44 -13.93 -6.95 -3.50
CA LEU A 44 -14.97 -7.07 -4.52
C LEU A 44 -14.46 -6.70 -5.92
N GLU A 45 -13.72 -5.60 -6.02
CA GLU A 45 -13.32 -5.00 -7.29
C GLU A 45 -12.01 -5.57 -7.82
N VAL A 46 -10.99 -5.73 -6.96
CA VAL A 46 -9.63 -6.12 -7.41
C VAL A 46 -9.40 -7.62 -7.31
N LEU A 47 -9.86 -8.29 -6.24
CA LEU A 47 -9.54 -9.70 -6.01
C LEU A 47 -10.59 -10.66 -6.60
N VAL A 48 -11.87 -10.32 -6.48
CA VAL A 48 -12.99 -11.14 -6.97
C VAL A 48 -13.42 -10.68 -8.38
N GLY A 49 -13.42 -9.37 -8.64
CA GLY A 49 -13.86 -8.79 -9.91
C GLY A 49 -15.36 -8.97 -10.17
N ALA A 50 -16.15 -9.20 -9.12
CA ALA A 50 -17.60 -9.37 -9.22
C ALA A 50 -18.29 -8.82 -7.99
N PHE A 51 -19.35 -8.05 -8.23
CA PHE A 51 -20.19 -7.52 -7.17
C PHE A 51 -21.39 -8.45 -6.96
N SER A 52 -21.45 -9.11 -5.80
CA SER A 52 -22.64 -9.81 -5.34
C SER A 52 -22.91 -9.44 -3.89
N TRP A 53 -24.18 -9.32 -3.54
CA TRP A 53 -24.59 -8.99 -2.16
C TRP A 53 -23.98 -9.92 -1.11
N PRO A 54 -23.98 -11.27 -1.29
CA PRO A 54 -23.35 -12.16 -0.33
C PRO A 54 -21.85 -11.91 -0.19
N ALA A 55 -21.13 -11.72 -1.30
CA ALA A 55 -19.70 -11.42 -1.27
C ALA A 55 -19.42 -10.08 -0.58
N ALA A 56 -20.25 -9.07 -0.81
CA ALA A 56 -20.09 -7.75 -0.21
C ALA A 56 -20.25 -7.78 1.31
N VAL A 57 -21.28 -8.49 1.79
CA VAL A 57 -21.51 -8.67 3.24
C VAL A 57 -20.34 -9.42 3.89
N ILE A 58 -19.86 -10.50 3.27
CA ILE A 58 -18.74 -11.29 3.81
C ILE A 58 -17.44 -10.48 3.79
N ALA A 59 -17.15 -9.78 2.70
CA ALA A 59 -15.95 -8.95 2.57
C ALA A 59 -15.97 -7.80 3.58
N LEU A 60 -17.11 -7.16 3.79
CA LEU A 60 -17.28 -6.11 4.79
C LEU A 60 -17.14 -6.63 6.20
N ALA A 61 -17.82 -7.73 6.54
CA ALA A 61 -17.75 -8.33 7.87
C ALA A 61 -16.31 -8.75 8.22
N THR A 62 -15.63 -9.46 7.31
CA THR A 62 -14.25 -9.89 7.52
C THR A 62 -13.26 -8.71 7.61
N SER A 63 -13.47 -7.67 6.80
CA SER A 63 -12.65 -6.44 6.86
C SER A 63 -12.87 -5.66 8.16
N ALA A 64 -14.11 -5.53 8.61
CA ALA A 64 -14.45 -4.92 9.88
C ALA A 64 -13.84 -5.69 11.06
N ILE A 65 -13.97 -7.01 11.09
CA ILE A 65 -13.36 -7.86 12.11
C ILE A 65 -11.82 -7.70 12.11
N GLY A 66 -11.19 -7.72 10.93
CA GLY A 66 -9.75 -7.51 10.80
C GLY A 66 -9.29 -6.18 11.40
N ALA A 67 -9.99 -5.09 11.08
CA ALA A 67 -9.72 -3.78 11.66
C ALA A 67 -9.95 -3.74 13.17
N SER A 68 -11.06 -4.30 13.67
CA SER A 68 -11.37 -4.34 15.10
C SER A 68 -10.35 -5.13 15.91
N VAL A 69 -9.84 -6.24 15.37
CA VAL A 69 -8.75 -7.00 16.02
C VAL A 69 -7.48 -6.16 16.10
N ALA A 70 -7.15 -5.39 15.06
CA ALA A 70 -6.01 -4.48 15.10
C ALA A 70 -6.17 -3.38 16.16
N TRP A 71 -7.39 -2.87 16.37
CA TRP A 71 -7.67 -1.85 17.38
C TRP A 71 -7.38 -2.30 18.81
N ILE A 72 -7.53 -3.58 19.11
CA ILE A 72 -7.24 -4.12 20.45
C ILE A 72 -5.77 -3.89 20.83
N GLY A 73 -4.85 -3.97 19.85
CA GLY A 73 -3.41 -3.80 20.09
C GLY A 73 -2.85 -2.43 19.72
N LEU A 74 -3.41 -1.79 18.68
CA LEU A 74 -2.86 -0.56 18.07
C LEU A 74 -3.71 0.69 18.34
N GLY A 75 -4.91 0.53 18.91
CA GLY A 75 -5.88 1.60 19.04
C GLY A 75 -6.67 1.88 17.76
N ALA A 76 -7.75 2.65 17.90
CA ALA A 76 -8.68 3.00 16.82
C ALA A 76 -8.38 4.38 16.22
N GLU A 77 -7.10 4.67 15.94
CA GLU A 77 -6.69 5.97 15.38
C GLU A 77 -6.68 5.98 13.85
N SER A 78 -7.00 7.15 13.27
CA SER A 78 -6.89 7.36 11.83
C SER A 78 -5.42 7.28 11.42
N GLN A 79 -5.13 6.59 10.32
CA GLN A 79 -3.76 6.46 9.80
C GLN A 79 -3.19 7.77 9.27
N TYR A 80 -4.05 8.70 8.85
CA TYR A 80 -3.68 10.03 8.38
C TYR A 80 -4.61 11.06 9.01
N ALA A 81 -4.04 12.17 9.48
CA ALA A 81 -4.82 13.34 9.87
C ALA A 81 -4.91 14.26 8.66
N VAL A 82 -6.03 14.14 7.94
CA VAL A 82 -6.30 14.96 6.75
C VAL A 82 -7.08 16.20 7.19
N PRO A 83 -6.63 17.42 6.83
CA PRO A 83 -7.35 18.63 7.18
C PRO A 83 -8.71 18.69 6.46
N HIS A 84 -9.64 19.46 7.01
CA HIS A 84 -10.95 19.64 6.39
C HIS A 84 -10.84 20.49 5.12
N PHE A 85 -11.12 19.88 3.96
CA PHE A 85 -11.16 20.57 2.67
C PHE A 85 -12.58 20.95 2.29
N VAL A 86 -12.79 22.23 1.94
CA VAL A 86 -14.07 22.71 1.41
C VAL A 86 -14.14 22.37 -0.08
N LEU A 87 -15.19 21.66 -0.48
CA LEU A 87 -15.42 21.34 -1.88
C LEU A 87 -15.67 22.63 -2.67
N SER A 88 -14.82 22.91 -3.64
CA SER A 88 -14.96 24.04 -4.55
C SER A 88 -14.87 23.58 -6.00
N PRO A 89 -15.52 24.28 -6.95
CA PRO A 89 -15.38 23.97 -8.38
C PRO A 89 -13.92 23.98 -8.84
N ALA A 90 -13.10 24.87 -8.28
CA ALA A 90 -11.66 24.93 -8.56
C ALA A 90 -10.92 23.66 -8.09
N LEU A 91 -11.23 23.16 -6.90
CA LEU A 91 -10.66 21.91 -6.38
C LEU A 91 -11.06 20.71 -7.27
N ILE A 92 -12.32 20.65 -7.70
CA ILE A 92 -12.80 19.60 -8.60
C ILE A 92 -12.08 19.67 -9.95
N ALA A 93 -11.95 20.87 -10.53
CA ALA A 93 -11.22 21.06 -11.79
C ALA A 93 -9.76 20.61 -11.67
N TRP A 94 -9.08 20.98 -10.59
CA TRP A 94 -7.71 20.51 -10.31
C TRP A 94 -7.64 18.99 -10.14
N ALA A 95 -8.60 18.38 -9.42
CA ALA A 95 -8.63 16.93 -9.25
C ALA A 95 -8.81 16.19 -10.59
N VAL A 96 -9.65 16.72 -11.49
CA VAL A 96 -9.87 16.17 -12.83
C VAL A 96 -8.61 16.25 -13.69
N VAL A 97 -7.82 17.33 -13.57
CA VAL A 97 -6.55 17.50 -14.31
C VAL A 97 -5.43 16.65 -13.71
N CYS A 98 -5.31 16.61 -12.38
CA CYS A 98 -4.27 15.86 -11.70
C CYS A 98 -4.48 14.34 -11.81
N GLY A 99 -5.73 13.87 -11.91
CA GLY A 99 -6.05 12.44 -12.01
C GLY A 99 -5.29 11.71 -13.14
N PRO A 100 -5.37 12.16 -14.40
CA PRO A 100 -4.59 11.59 -15.51
C PRO A 100 -3.08 11.68 -15.29
N VAL A 101 -2.58 12.78 -14.73
CA VAL A 101 -1.14 12.95 -14.45
C VAL A 101 -0.65 11.92 -13.45
N PHE A 102 -1.36 11.75 -12.34
CA PHE A 102 -1.07 10.72 -11.34
C PHE A 102 -1.29 9.31 -11.88
N GLY A 103 -2.27 9.10 -12.77
CA GLY A 103 -2.47 7.82 -13.46
C GLY A 103 -1.27 7.43 -14.31
N VAL A 104 -0.72 8.36 -15.10
CA VAL A 104 0.49 8.13 -15.91
C VAL A 104 1.71 7.92 -15.02
N ALA A 105 1.86 8.71 -13.95
CA ALA A 105 2.94 8.55 -12.99
C ALA A 105 2.89 7.18 -12.28
N ALA A 106 1.70 6.74 -11.86
CA ALA A 106 1.45 5.45 -11.24
C ALA A 106 1.74 4.30 -12.22
N TYR A 107 1.37 4.44 -13.50
CA TYR A 107 1.74 3.48 -14.53
C TYR A 107 3.26 3.37 -14.68
N GLY A 108 3.98 4.51 -14.74
CA GLY A 108 5.43 4.55 -14.78
C GLY A 108 6.08 3.88 -13.56
N PHE A 109 5.59 4.20 -12.36
CA PHE A 109 6.05 3.59 -11.11
C PHE A 109 5.82 2.07 -11.09
N SER A 110 4.65 1.60 -11.52
CA SER A 110 4.32 0.16 -11.59
C SER A 110 5.26 -0.59 -12.55
N ARG A 111 5.56 -0.01 -13.72
CA ARG A 111 6.48 -0.59 -14.70
C ARG A 111 7.91 -0.61 -14.16
N PHE A 112 8.35 0.47 -13.52
CA PHE A 112 9.69 0.60 -12.96
C PHE A 112 9.94 -0.40 -11.83
N THR A 113 9.03 -0.47 -10.86
CA THR A 113 9.09 -1.43 -9.74
C THR A 113 8.90 -2.88 -10.21
N GLY A 114 8.06 -3.12 -11.21
CA GLY A 114 7.90 -4.43 -11.84
C GLY A 114 9.19 -4.91 -12.51
N ALA A 115 9.87 -4.04 -13.27
CA ALA A 115 11.17 -4.34 -13.86
C ALA A 115 12.25 -4.57 -12.80
N ALA A 116 12.24 -3.81 -11.70
CA ALA A 116 13.15 -4.01 -10.58
C ALA A 116 12.94 -5.38 -9.91
N ARG A 117 11.69 -5.78 -9.67
CA ARG A 117 11.34 -7.08 -9.08
C ARG A 117 11.64 -8.25 -10.02
N ALA A 118 11.46 -8.08 -11.32
CA ALA A 118 11.81 -9.09 -12.32
C ALA A 118 13.32 -9.39 -12.33
N ASN A 119 14.14 -8.35 -12.11
CA ASN A 119 15.60 -8.43 -12.05
C ASN A 119 16.14 -8.52 -10.61
N ALA A 120 15.32 -8.97 -9.67
CA ALA A 120 15.69 -9.08 -8.27
C ALA A 120 16.84 -10.08 -8.06
N ALA A 121 17.75 -9.77 -7.14
CA ALA A 121 18.81 -10.68 -6.72
C ALA A 121 18.20 -11.95 -6.10
N ARG A 122 18.74 -13.12 -6.48
CA ARG A 122 18.28 -14.43 -6.01
C ARG A 122 19.47 -15.28 -5.52
N GLY A 123 19.16 -16.29 -4.71
CA GLY A 123 20.16 -17.20 -4.16
C GLY A 123 21.20 -16.47 -3.31
N TRP A 124 22.47 -16.81 -3.48
CA TRP A 124 23.57 -16.24 -2.68
C TRP A 124 23.77 -14.73 -2.85
N ARG A 125 23.30 -14.14 -3.97
CA ARG A 125 23.40 -12.69 -4.20
C ARG A 125 22.41 -11.89 -3.36
N LEU A 126 21.29 -12.48 -2.93
CA LEU A 126 20.25 -11.79 -2.17
C LEU A 126 20.77 -11.19 -0.86
N PRO A 127 21.42 -11.95 0.06
CA PRO A 127 21.89 -11.37 1.32
C PRO A 127 22.94 -10.28 1.10
N VAL A 128 23.85 -10.45 0.14
CA VAL A 128 24.90 -9.47 -0.16
C VAL A 128 24.31 -8.17 -0.73
N MET A 129 23.44 -8.28 -1.73
CA MET A 129 22.80 -7.11 -2.34
C MET A 129 21.86 -6.40 -1.37
N SER A 130 21.14 -7.16 -0.53
CA SER A 130 20.30 -6.61 0.53
C SER A 130 21.13 -5.84 1.55
N LEU A 131 22.25 -6.40 2.02
CA LEU A 131 23.13 -5.72 2.97
C LEU A 131 23.64 -4.40 2.39
N ILE A 132 24.20 -4.41 1.18
CA ILE A 132 24.69 -3.20 0.51
C ILE A 132 23.57 -2.17 0.37
N ASN A 133 22.40 -2.58 -0.14
CA ASN A 133 21.28 -1.68 -0.38
C ASN A 133 20.76 -1.05 0.93
N PHE A 134 20.55 -1.86 1.98
CA PHE A 134 20.06 -1.35 3.25
C PHE A 134 21.11 -0.51 4.00
N THR A 135 22.41 -0.78 3.84
CA THR A 135 23.47 0.10 4.36
C THR A 135 23.44 1.47 3.67
N ILE A 136 23.28 1.52 2.35
CA ILE A 136 23.15 2.79 1.61
C ILE A 136 21.89 3.55 2.06
N ILE A 137 20.74 2.86 2.16
CA ILE A 137 19.50 3.46 2.64
C ILE A 137 19.66 3.99 4.07
N GLY A 138 20.34 3.24 4.95
CA GLY A 138 20.64 3.66 6.32
C GLY A 138 21.49 4.93 6.37
N GLY A 139 22.52 5.03 5.52
CA GLY A 139 23.33 6.24 5.39
C GLY A 139 22.54 7.45 4.88
N LEU A 140 21.72 7.26 3.85
CA LEU A 140 20.81 8.31 3.34
C LEU A 140 19.82 8.77 4.40
N ALA A 141 19.34 7.84 5.24
CA ALA A 141 18.38 8.14 6.29
C ALA A 141 18.95 9.01 7.42
N MET A 142 20.28 9.03 7.61
CA MET A 142 20.92 9.94 8.55
C MET A 142 20.79 11.41 8.10
N LEU A 143 20.77 11.66 6.78
CA LEU A 143 20.62 13.00 6.20
C LEU A 143 19.15 13.37 5.98
N LEU A 144 18.34 12.40 5.58
CA LEU A 144 16.94 12.59 5.23
C LEU A 144 16.07 11.53 5.94
N PRO A 145 15.79 11.69 7.25
CA PRO A 145 15.10 10.67 8.05
C PRO A 145 13.69 10.36 7.54
N GLN A 146 13.09 11.31 6.81
CA GLN A 146 11.77 11.20 6.17
C GLN A 146 11.70 10.05 5.15
N ILE A 147 12.83 9.56 4.63
CA ILE A 147 12.83 8.44 3.66
C ILE A 147 12.55 7.09 4.32
N LEU A 148 12.67 6.99 5.65
CA LEU A 148 12.47 5.74 6.38
C LEU A 148 10.99 5.31 6.41
N GLY A 149 10.78 4.01 6.64
CA GLY A 149 9.45 3.41 6.74
C GLY A 149 8.70 3.34 5.40
N ASN A 150 7.39 3.11 5.49
CA ASN A 150 6.58 2.73 4.32
C ASN A 150 6.06 3.92 3.50
N GLY A 151 6.41 5.16 3.89
CA GLY A 151 5.95 6.39 3.23
C GLY A 151 4.88 7.18 3.99
N LYS A 152 4.39 6.67 5.13
CA LYS A 152 3.39 7.37 5.97
C LYS A 152 3.85 8.75 6.44
N GLY A 153 5.10 8.86 6.90
CA GLY A 153 5.68 10.13 7.37
C GLY A 153 5.68 11.22 6.29
N PRO A 154 6.28 10.99 5.11
CA PRO A 154 6.21 11.91 3.97
C PRO A 154 4.78 12.29 3.55
N ALA A 155 3.86 11.33 3.53
CA ALA A 155 2.46 11.61 3.19
C ALA A 155 1.80 12.54 4.23
N GLN A 156 2.05 12.31 5.52
CA GLN A 156 1.52 13.16 6.59
C GLN A 156 2.10 14.59 6.53
N LEU A 157 3.40 14.74 6.27
CA LEU A 157 4.03 16.05 6.07
C LEU A 157 3.36 16.85 4.93
N GLY A 158 2.86 16.16 3.90
CA GLY A 158 2.10 16.78 2.81
C GLY A 158 0.75 17.31 3.28
N PHE A 159 0.07 16.60 4.17
CA PHE A 159 -1.19 17.05 4.78
C PHE A 159 -1.01 18.18 5.80
N ASP A 160 0.13 18.21 6.50
CA ASP A 160 0.45 19.23 7.50
C ASP A 160 0.97 20.55 6.88
N ASN A 161 1.05 20.62 5.55
CA ASN A 161 1.56 21.78 4.78
C ASN A 161 3.01 22.18 5.15
N GLU A 162 3.78 21.25 5.71
CA GLU A 162 5.20 21.42 6.07
C GLU A 162 6.14 21.04 4.92
N LEU A 163 5.57 20.54 3.82
CA LEU A 163 6.32 20.02 2.68
C LEU A 163 6.50 21.08 1.60
N THR A 164 7.72 21.63 1.50
CA THR A 164 8.07 22.53 0.38
C THR A 164 8.09 21.75 -0.94
N ILE A 165 7.76 22.40 -2.06
CA ILE A 165 7.77 21.75 -3.40
C ILE A 165 9.13 21.12 -3.72
N GLY A 166 10.22 21.78 -3.33
CA GLY A 166 11.58 21.25 -3.50
C GLY A 166 11.82 19.97 -2.69
N LEU A 167 11.39 19.96 -1.43
CA LEU A 167 11.47 18.76 -0.59
C LEU A 167 10.56 17.64 -1.12
N ALA A 168 9.37 17.97 -1.62
CA ALA A 168 8.43 17.01 -2.23
C ALA A 168 9.07 16.29 -3.41
N ALA A 169 9.69 17.05 -4.32
CA ALA A 169 10.37 16.50 -5.49
C ALA A 169 11.55 15.59 -5.10
N ILE A 170 12.34 16.00 -4.10
CA ILE A 170 13.46 15.20 -3.59
C ILE A 170 12.94 13.91 -2.96
N LEU A 171 11.94 13.99 -2.08
CA LEU A 171 11.37 12.83 -1.41
C LEU A 171 10.75 11.86 -2.40
N LEU A 172 10.00 12.35 -3.39
CA LEU A 172 9.41 11.53 -4.44
C LEU A 172 10.49 10.74 -5.19
N LEU A 173 11.53 11.44 -5.66
CA LEU A 173 12.62 10.81 -6.42
C LEU A 173 13.36 9.78 -5.57
N VAL A 174 13.75 10.15 -4.34
CA VAL A 174 14.49 9.27 -3.44
C VAL A 174 13.62 8.06 -3.04
N LYS A 175 12.32 8.24 -2.76
CA LYS A 175 11.43 7.15 -2.35
C LYS A 175 11.19 6.15 -3.48
N VAL A 176 10.99 6.63 -4.71
CA VAL A 176 10.87 5.76 -5.90
C VAL A 176 12.15 4.95 -6.10
N LEU A 177 13.32 5.58 -5.98
CA LEU A 177 14.62 4.89 -6.12
C LEU A 177 14.85 3.86 -5.03
N ILE A 178 14.59 4.20 -3.75
CA ILE A 178 14.75 3.28 -2.61
C ILE A 178 13.81 2.09 -2.73
N THR A 179 12.57 2.31 -3.16
CA THR A 179 11.59 1.24 -3.33
C THR A 179 12.04 0.28 -4.44
N ALA A 180 12.48 0.82 -5.58
CA ALA A 180 12.97 0.00 -6.69
C ALA A 180 14.28 -0.71 -6.36
N SER A 181 15.23 -0.05 -5.68
CA SER A 181 16.52 -0.66 -5.31
C SER A 181 16.32 -1.78 -4.29
N SER A 182 15.39 -1.61 -3.34
CA SER A 182 15.03 -2.64 -2.36
C SER A 182 14.39 -3.86 -3.02
N LEU A 183 13.46 -3.65 -3.96
CA LEU A 183 12.90 -4.75 -4.76
C LEU A 183 13.98 -5.46 -5.59
N ARG A 184 14.91 -4.71 -6.19
CA ARG A 184 16.02 -5.26 -6.97
C ARG A 184 17.02 -6.02 -6.08
N ALA A 185 17.18 -5.63 -4.82
CA ALA A 185 18.02 -6.35 -3.87
C ALA A 185 17.41 -7.69 -3.42
N GLY A 186 16.15 -7.96 -3.75
CA GLY A 186 15.42 -9.16 -3.37
C GLY A 186 14.56 -9.00 -2.12
N ALA A 187 14.32 -7.77 -1.66
CA ALA A 187 13.37 -7.52 -0.58
C ALA A 187 11.93 -7.72 -1.08
N GLU A 188 11.12 -8.39 -0.26
CA GLU A 188 9.70 -8.62 -0.55
C GLU A 188 8.85 -7.66 0.28
N GLY A 189 7.91 -6.96 -0.36
CA GLY A 189 7.08 -5.96 0.28
C GLY A 189 5.92 -5.49 -0.59
N GLY A 190 4.93 -4.88 0.04
CA GLY A 190 3.78 -4.29 -0.65
C GLY A 190 4.11 -2.94 -1.28
N LEU A 191 3.54 -2.66 -2.46
CA LEU A 191 3.70 -1.39 -3.18
C LEU A 191 2.58 -0.38 -2.91
N LEU A 192 1.56 -0.76 -2.13
CA LEU A 192 0.40 0.09 -1.85
C LEU A 192 0.80 1.35 -1.07
N THR A 193 1.51 1.23 0.06
CA THR A 193 1.90 2.43 0.85
C THR A 193 2.87 3.35 0.11
N PRO A 194 3.93 2.83 -0.57
CA PRO A 194 4.81 3.68 -1.36
C PRO A 194 4.09 4.35 -2.53
N GLY A 195 3.13 3.66 -3.17
CA GLY A 195 2.30 4.25 -4.22
C GLY A 195 1.43 5.39 -3.71
N LEU A 196 0.79 5.22 -2.55
CA LEU A 196 0.00 6.27 -1.89
C LEU A 196 0.86 7.46 -1.45
N ALA A 197 2.08 7.24 -0.97
CA ALA A 197 2.96 8.31 -0.52
C ALA A 197 3.58 9.13 -1.68
N ASN A 198 3.63 8.57 -2.88
CA ASN A 198 4.20 9.21 -4.06
C ASN A 198 3.17 10.01 -4.87
N GLY A 199 1.88 9.75 -4.69
CA GLY A 199 0.78 10.46 -5.34
C GLY A 199 0.34 11.66 -4.52
#